data_AF-F1N2K6-F1
#
_entry.id   AF-F1N2K6-F1
#
_cell.length_a   1.000
_cell.length_b   1.000
_cell.length_c   1.000
_cell.angle_alpha   90.00
_cell.angle_beta   90.00
_cell.angle_gamma   90.00
#
_symmetry.space_group_name_H-M   'P 1'
#
loop_
_entity.id
_entity.type
_entity.pdbx_description
1 polymer ?
#
loop_
_entity_poly.entity_id
_entity_poly.type
_entity_poly.pdbx_seq_one_letter_code
_entity_poly.pdbx_strand_id
1 'polypeptide(L)'
;MPALPLDRLQVTHEDLKTGKLRTSPALVIFDETLQKCLDSYLRYVPRKFDEWVAPAPEVVDMQRRLHRSVFLTFLRMSTHKESKDHFISPSAFGEILYNNFLFDIPKILDLCVLFGKGNSPLLQKMIGNIFIQQPSYYNDLDETMPTILQVFSNILQHCGLRGDGASATPQKLEERGRLTPSDMPLPELKDVVLYLCDTCTTLWAFLDIFPLACPTFQKHDFCYRLASFYEIAVPELESAIKKRRLEDSKLLGDLWQRLSHSKKKLLEILHILLNQTCLLPVLENSCDNIQGFIEDFLQIFSSLLQEKRFLRDYDSLFPVADDVSLLEQASSALDETRTAYILQAVESAWEGVDRKKATRARDSATAENPNGVGAEAEVLSGPSSLPQEEKCLGAAAAPGPTVCGVELDSLISQVKDLLPDLGEGFILACLEHYSYEPEQVINNILEGRLAPTLSQLDRGLDSLQDLGSLSRD
;
A
#
# COMPACT_ATOMS: atom_id res chain seq x y z
N MET A 1 3.85 11.28 -33.52
CA MET A 1 3.07 10.33 -34.36
C MET A 1 1.59 10.62 -34.17
N PRO A 2 0.80 10.81 -35.23
CA PRO A 2 -0.65 10.94 -35.08
C PRO A 2 -1.16 9.65 -34.42
N ALA A 3 -2.05 9.79 -33.44
CA ALA A 3 -2.74 8.66 -32.84
C ALA A 3 -3.36 7.87 -34.00
N LEU A 4 -2.83 6.67 -34.26
CA LEU A 4 -3.49 5.77 -35.18
C LEU A 4 -4.87 5.51 -34.57
N PRO A 5 -5.96 5.72 -35.33
CA PRO A 5 -7.29 5.32 -34.91
C PRO A 5 -7.24 3.86 -34.41
N LEU A 6 -7.95 3.54 -33.33
CA LEU A 6 -7.96 2.19 -32.71
C LEU A 6 -8.36 1.07 -33.69
N ASP A 7 -8.99 1.44 -34.79
CA ASP A 7 -9.34 0.68 -35.99
C ASP A 7 -8.14 0.33 -36.91
N ARG A 8 -7.00 1.03 -36.82
CA ARG A 8 -5.80 0.78 -37.65
C ARG A 8 -4.83 -0.28 -37.12
N LEU A 9 -5.14 -0.90 -35.99
CA LEU A 9 -4.49 -2.14 -35.52
C LEU A 9 -5.29 -3.40 -35.91
N GLN A 10 -6.29 -3.25 -36.80
CA GLN A 10 -7.07 -4.35 -37.34
C GLN A 10 -6.55 -4.72 -38.74
N VAL A 11 -6.01 -5.93 -38.91
CA VAL A 11 -5.86 -6.51 -40.25
C VAL A 11 -7.19 -7.17 -40.60
N THR A 12 -8.00 -6.48 -41.39
CA THR A 12 -9.15 -7.08 -42.05
C THR A 12 -8.62 -7.95 -43.19
N HIS A 13 -8.89 -9.25 -43.17
CA HIS A 13 -8.58 -10.14 -44.28
C HIS A 13 -9.82 -10.91 -44.72
N GLU A 14 -9.84 -11.30 -45.99
CA GLU A 14 -10.92 -12.07 -46.57
C GLU A 14 -10.68 -13.56 -46.29
N ASP A 15 -11.63 -14.21 -45.64
CA ASP A 15 -11.55 -15.64 -45.33
C ASP A 15 -11.61 -16.46 -46.64
N LEU A 16 -10.51 -17.13 -47.00
CA LEU A 16 -10.35 -17.88 -48.25
C LEU A 16 -11.38 -19.00 -48.46
N LYS A 17 -12.10 -19.44 -47.41
CA LYS A 17 -13.14 -20.47 -47.50
C LYS A 17 -14.54 -19.90 -47.57
N THR A 18 -14.77 -18.68 -47.07
CA THR A 18 -16.12 -18.13 -46.89
C THR A 18 -16.34 -16.77 -47.56
N GLY A 19 -15.30 -16.10 -48.05
CA GLY A 19 -15.38 -14.80 -48.73
C GLY A 19 -15.85 -13.64 -47.84
N LYS A 20 -15.90 -13.84 -46.51
CA LYS A 20 -16.32 -12.82 -45.56
C LYS A 20 -15.11 -12.07 -45.00
N LEU A 21 -15.24 -10.76 -44.86
CA LEU A 21 -14.28 -9.92 -44.14
C LEU A 21 -14.22 -10.36 -42.67
N ARG A 22 -13.05 -10.83 -42.24
CA ARG A 22 -12.77 -11.15 -40.83
C ARG A 22 -11.79 -10.14 -40.25
N THR A 23 -12.17 -9.57 -39.11
CA THR A 23 -11.26 -8.87 -38.19
C THR A 23 -10.80 -9.86 -37.14
N SER A 24 -9.52 -10.23 -37.16
CA SER A 24 -8.94 -11.18 -36.21
C SER A 24 -7.88 -10.51 -35.32
N PRO A 25 -7.64 -11.02 -34.10
CA PRO A 25 -6.50 -10.68 -33.21
C PRO A 25 -5.10 -10.94 -33.80
N ALA A 26 -5.01 -11.16 -35.11
CA ALA A 26 -3.86 -11.73 -35.81
C ALA A 26 -2.56 -10.95 -35.59
N LEU A 27 -2.61 -9.62 -35.45
CA LEU A 27 -1.39 -8.85 -35.22
C LEU A 27 -0.74 -9.21 -33.87
N VAL A 28 -1.51 -9.30 -32.79
CA VAL A 28 -0.97 -9.60 -31.45
C VAL A 28 -0.41 -11.03 -31.35
N ILE A 29 -1.03 -11.97 -32.07
CA ILE A 29 -0.67 -13.39 -32.03
C ILE A 29 0.52 -13.68 -32.97
N PHE A 30 0.55 -13.08 -34.16
CA PHE A 30 1.51 -13.44 -35.21
C PHE A 30 2.64 -12.40 -35.40
N ASP A 31 2.52 -11.19 -34.85
CA ASP A 31 3.58 -10.18 -34.91
C ASP A 31 4.43 -10.20 -33.64
N GLU A 32 5.54 -10.95 -33.68
CA GLU A 32 6.51 -10.97 -32.59
C GLU A 32 7.11 -9.59 -32.28
N THR A 33 7.15 -8.66 -33.26
CA THR A 33 7.73 -7.33 -33.05
C THR A 33 6.85 -6.49 -32.14
N LEU A 34 5.52 -6.66 -32.22
CA LEU A 34 4.58 -6.00 -31.34
C LEU A 34 4.75 -6.48 -29.90
N GLN A 35 4.87 -7.79 -29.67
CA GLN A 35 5.10 -8.33 -28.33
C GLN A 35 6.42 -7.85 -27.74
N LYS A 36 7.51 -7.91 -28.51
CA LYS A 36 8.83 -7.39 -28.09
C LYS A 36 8.78 -5.88 -27.78
N CYS A 37 7.99 -5.12 -28.53
CA CYS A 37 7.78 -3.69 -28.29
C CYS A 37 7.05 -3.44 -26.96
N LEU A 38 5.97 -4.17 -26.69
CA LEU A 38 5.22 -4.05 -25.43
C LEU A 38 6.06 -4.49 -24.23
N ASP A 39 6.80 -5.59 -24.35
CA ASP A 39 7.73 -6.09 -23.33
C ASP A 39 8.83 -5.07 -23.03
N SER A 40 9.45 -4.51 -24.09
CA SER A 40 10.45 -3.45 -23.95
C SER A 40 9.88 -2.23 -23.22
N TYR A 41 8.66 -1.82 -23.55
CA TYR A 41 8.03 -0.70 -22.87
C TYR A 41 7.80 -1.00 -21.39
N LEU A 42 7.18 -2.13 -21.04
CA LEU A 42 6.92 -2.49 -19.65
C LEU A 42 8.21 -2.57 -18.83
N ARG A 43 9.25 -3.18 -19.40
CA ARG A 43 10.53 -3.36 -18.74
C ARG A 43 11.30 -2.05 -18.52
N TYR A 44 11.34 -1.15 -19.51
CA TYR A 44 12.26 -0.01 -19.51
C TYR A 44 11.62 1.36 -19.31
N VAL A 45 10.28 1.46 -19.27
CA VAL A 45 9.64 2.74 -18.96
C VAL A 45 10.03 3.21 -17.55
N PRO A 46 10.38 4.50 -17.35
CA PRO A 46 10.67 5.01 -16.01
C PRO A 46 9.43 4.93 -15.13
N ARG A 47 9.58 4.39 -13.92
CA ARG A 47 8.52 4.35 -12.90
C ARG A 47 8.43 5.73 -12.23
N LYS A 48 7.25 6.05 -11.70
CA LYS A 48 7.00 7.36 -11.05
C LYS A 48 7.87 7.61 -9.82
N PHE A 49 8.35 6.54 -9.18
CA PHE A 49 9.22 6.62 -8.01
C PHE A 49 10.70 6.58 -8.39
N ASP A 50 11.08 6.41 -9.66
CA ASP A 50 12.48 6.48 -10.08
C ASP A 50 13.03 7.91 -9.93
N GLU A 51 14.34 8.06 -10.02
CA GLU A 51 14.98 9.37 -10.04
C GLU A 51 14.43 10.20 -11.22
N TRP A 52 13.69 11.26 -10.89
CA TRP A 52 13.00 12.07 -11.89
C TRP A 52 13.87 13.26 -12.30
N VAL A 53 14.39 13.22 -13.52
CA VAL A 53 14.93 14.39 -14.22
C VAL A 53 13.83 14.95 -15.09
N ALA A 54 13.36 16.17 -14.82
CA ALA A 54 12.27 16.81 -15.56
C ALA A 54 12.60 16.84 -17.06
N PRO A 55 11.92 16.02 -17.89
CA PRO A 55 12.22 15.97 -19.30
C PRO A 55 11.51 17.12 -20.03
N ALA A 56 11.91 17.37 -21.28
CA ALA A 56 11.26 18.39 -22.11
C ALA A 56 9.74 18.10 -22.26
N PRO A 57 8.87 19.12 -22.35
CA PRO A 57 7.42 18.94 -22.42
C PRO A 57 6.97 17.97 -23.52
N GLU A 58 7.66 17.96 -24.67
CA GLU A 58 7.38 17.06 -25.79
C GLU A 58 7.59 15.59 -25.43
N VAL A 59 8.58 15.30 -24.59
CA VAL A 59 8.88 13.95 -24.07
C VAL A 59 7.80 13.53 -23.09
N VAL A 60 7.38 14.41 -22.18
CA VAL A 60 6.29 14.15 -21.23
C VAL A 60 5.00 13.82 -21.98
N ASP A 61 4.65 14.60 -23.00
CA ASP A 61 3.45 14.38 -23.80
C ASP A 61 3.51 13.10 -24.64
N MET A 62 4.70 12.73 -25.13
CA MET A 62 4.89 11.44 -25.80
C MET A 62 4.76 10.27 -24.82
N GLN A 63 5.41 10.35 -23.64
CA GLN A 63 5.30 9.34 -22.60
C GLN A 63 3.85 9.15 -22.16
N ARG A 64 3.08 10.22 -21.95
CA ARG A 64 1.65 10.13 -21.62
C ARG A 64 0.85 9.38 -22.68
N ARG A 65 1.12 9.66 -23.97
CA ARG A 65 0.45 8.97 -25.09
C ARG A 65 0.83 7.49 -25.16
N LEU A 66 2.12 7.17 -25.00
CA LEU A 66 2.59 5.78 -24.98
C LEU A 66 1.99 5.02 -23.81
N HIS A 67 2.03 5.59 -22.60
CA HIS A 67 1.46 5.01 -21.39
C HIS A 67 -0.02 4.68 -21.56
N ARG A 68 -0.81 5.63 -22.08
CA ARG A 68 -2.23 5.39 -22.39
C ARG A 68 -2.41 4.31 -23.45
N SER A 69 -1.64 4.34 -24.52
CA SER A 69 -1.77 3.37 -25.62
C SER A 69 -1.45 1.95 -25.17
N VAL A 70 -0.35 1.77 -24.44
CA VAL A 70 0.08 0.46 -23.92
C VAL A 70 -0.97 -0.11 -22.98
N PHE A 71 -1.48 0.70 -22.04
CA PHE A 71 -2.55 0.27 -21.14
C PHE A 71 -3.79 -0.22 -21.91
N LEU A 72 -4.26 0.56 -22.89
CA LEU A 72 -5.43 0.18 -23.70
C LEU A 72 -5.19 -1.06 -24.54
N THR A 73 -3.95 -1.27 -25.03
CA THR A 73 -3.57 -2.51 -25.72
C THR A 73 -3.66 -3.71 -24.79
N PHE A 74 -3.09 -3.64 -23.57
CA PHE A 74 -3.21 -4.73 -22.60
C PHE A 74 -4.65 -4.94 -22.11
N LEU A 75 -5.43 -3.87 -21.92
CA LEU A 75 -6.85 -3.96 -21.60
C LEU A 75 -7.59 -4.78 -22.66
N ARG A 76 -7.37 -4.45 -23.94
CA ARG A 76 -7.98 -5.17 -25.05
C ARG A 76 -7.56 -6.64 -25.08
N MET A 77 -6.25 -6.93 -24.95
CA MET A 77 -5.71 -8.29 -24.92
C MET A 77 -6.23 -9.11 -23.73
N SER A 78 -6.54 -8.48 -22.60
CA SER A 78 -7.13 -9.14 -21.43
C SER A 78 -8.66 -9.31 -21.51
N THR A 79 -9.31 -8.81 -22.57
CA THR A 79 -10.78 -8.81 -22.71
C THR A 79 -11.23 -9.85 -23.74
N HIS A 80 -11.68 -11.02 -23.28
CA HIS A 80 -12.16 -12.09 -24.16
C HIS A 80 -13.49 -11.78 -24.87
N LYS A 81 -14.25 -10.79 -24.40
CA LYS A 81 -15.53 -10.34 -24.98
C LYS A 81 -15.55 -8.83 -25.15
N GLU A 82 -15.09 -8.35 -26.30
CA GLU A 82 -15.06 -6.91 -26.63
C GLU A 82 -16.46 -6.35 -26.90
N SER A 83 -17.35 -7.17 -27.49
CA SER A 83 -18.75 -6.81 -27.73
C SER A 83 -19.64 -8.05 -27.85
N LYS A 84 -20.91 -7.89 -28.25
CA LYS A 84 -21.82 -9.02 -28.52
C LYS A 84 -21.37 -9.85 -29.72
N ASP A 85 -20.81 -9.19 -30.73
CA ASP A 85 -20.44 -9.79 -32.01
C ASP A 85 -18.94 -10.13 -32.09
N HIS A 86 -18.14 -9.54 -31.20
CA HIS A 86 -16.69 -9.73 -31.16
C HIS A 86 -16.26 -10.33 -29.82
N PHE A 87 -16.08 -11.64 -29.80
CA PHE A 87 -15.64 -12.40 -28.63
C PHE A 87 -14.84 -13.64 -29.03
N ILE A 88 -14.03 -14.12 -28.09
CA ILE A 88 -13.29 -15.37 -28.15
C ILE A 88 -13.87 -16.27 -27.05
N SER A 89 -14.00 -17.57 -27.30
CA SER A 89 -14.44 -18.49 -26.26
C SER A 89 -13.44 -18.49 -25.10
N PRO A 90 -13.91 -18.61 -23.83
CA PRO A 90 -13.07 -18.68 -22.64
C PRO A 90 -11.83 -19.59 -22.75
N SER A 91 -12.01 -20.83 -23.19
CA SER A 91 -10.93 -21.81 -23.33
C SER A 91 -9.89 -21.40 -24.38
N ALA A 92 -10.34 -21.06 -25.59
CA ALA A 92 -9.44 -20.64 -26.66
C ALA A 92 -8.72 -19.33 -26.31
N PHE A 93 -9.38 -18.42 -25.61
CA PHE A 93 -8.77 -17.20 -25.12
C PHE A 93 -7.62 -17.49 -24.15
N GLY A 94 -7.85 -18.34 -23.13
CA GLY A 94 -6.81 -18.73 -22.18
C GLY A 94 -5.61 -19.41 -22.84
N GLU A 95 -5.85 -20.29 -23.82
CA GLU A 95 -4.79 -20.90 -24.64
C GLU A 95 -4.03 -19.88 -25.48
N ILE A 96 -4.72 -18.92 -26.10
CA ILE A 96 -4.09 -17.86 -26.90
C ILE A 96 -3.19 -16.99 -26.02
N LEU A 97 -3.65 -16.61 -24.82
CA LEU A 97 -2.84 -15.79 -23.91
C LEU A 97 -1.54 -16.50 -23.54
N TYR A 98 -1.65 -17.74 -23.08
CA TYR A 98 -0.54 -18.50 -22.51
C TYR A 98 0.45 -18.98 -23.56
N ASN A 99 -0.05 -19.64 -24.62
CA ASN A 99 0.81 -20.28 -25.62
C ASN A 99 1.56 -19.29 -26.52
N ASN A 100 1.12 -18.03 -26.56
CA ASN A 100 1.75 -16.97 -27.35
C ASN A 100 2.49 -15.95 -26.48
N PHE A 101 2.72 -16.22 -25.19
CA PHE A 101 3.47 -15.34 -24.27
C PHE A 101 2.93 -13.89 -24.23
N LEU A 102 1.61 -13.72 -24.37
CA LEU A 102 0.98 -12.39 -24.35
C LEU A 102 1.04 -11.77 -22.94
N PHE A 103 1.03 -12.62 -21.94
CA PHE A 103 1.25 -12.28 -20.55
C PHE A 103 2.23 -13.28 -19.94
N ASP A 104 3.03 -12.78 -19.00
CA ASP A 104 3.84 -13.57 -18.09
C ASP A 104 3.82 -12.86 -16.72
N ILE A 105 4.33 -13.52 -15.68
CA ILE A 105 4.33 -12.96 -14.33
C ILE A 105 5.09 -11.62 -14.26
N PRO A 106 6.29 -11.45 -14.86
CA PRO A 106 6.97 -10.15 -14.92
C PRO A 106 6.13 -9.04 -15.57
N LYS A 107 5.49 -9.28 -16.71
CA LYS A 107 4.60 -8.30 -17.37
C LYS A 107 3.41 -7.94 -16.48
N ILE A 108 2.84 -8.91 -15.76
CA ILE A 108 1.72 -8.67 -14.83
C ILE A 108 2.18 -7.79 -13.66
N LEU A 109 3.35 -8.08 -13.07
CA LEU A 109 3.96 -7.25 -12.03
C LEU A 109 4.17 -5.80 -12.53
N ASP A 110 4.74 -5.65 -13.72
CA ASP A 110 4.96 -4.35 -14.36
C ASP A 110 3.65 -3.61 -14.64
N LEU A 111 2.61 -4.31 -15.13
CA LEU A 111 1.30 -3.71 -15.35
C LEU A 111 0.71 -3.16 -14.05
N CYS A 112 0.80 -3.91 -12.96
CA CYS A 112 0.29 -3.49 -11.64
C CYS A 112 0.99 -2.23 -11.13
N VAL A 113 2.33 -2.19 -11.16
CA VAL A 113 3.08 -1.04 -10.65
C VAL A 113 2.95 0.21 -11.54
N LEU A 114 2.83 0.02 -12.86
CA LEU A 114 2.70 1.14 -13.81
C LEU A 114 1.30 1.74 -13.84
N PHE A 115 0.26 0.90 -13.81
CA PHE A 115 -1.12 1.31 -14.11
C PHE A 115 -2.08 1.21 -12.92
N GLY A 116 -1.68 0.59 -11.80
CA GLY A 116 -2.54 0.38 -10.64
C GLY A 116 -3.02 1.70 -10.04
N LYS A 117 -2.11 2.66 -9.82
CA LYS A 117 -2.48 4.00 -9.33
C LYS A 117 -3.24 4.78 -10.40
N GLY A 118 -4.55 4.87 -10.23
CA GLY A 118 -5.48 5.63 -11.09
C GLY A 118 -6.40 4.75 -11.94
N ASN A 119 -6.03 3.50 -12.26
CA ASN A 119 -6.86 2.57 -13.05
C ASN A 119 -7.16 1.26 -12.31
N SER A 120 -6.99 1.22 -10.98
CA SER A 120 -7.08 0.00 -10.17
C SER A 120 -8.32 -0.87 -10.46
N PRO A 121 -9.57 -0.35 -10.48
CA PRO A 121 -10.74 -1.20 -10.73
C PRO A 121 -10.73 -1.90 -12.10
N LEU A 122 -10.22 -1.21 -13.12
CA LEU A 122 -10.12 -1.78 -14.45
C LEU A 122 -9.00 -2.82 -14.51
N LEU A 123 -7.86 -2.53 -13.90
CA LEU A 123 -6.72 -3.44 -13.87
C LEU A 123 -7.01 -4.70 -13.04
N GLN A 124 -7.71 -4.59 -11.91
CA GLN A 124 -8.24 -5.72 -11.14
C GLN A 124 -9.07 -6.66 -12.04
N LYS A 125 -9.97 -6.10 -12.86
CA LYS A 125 -10.74 -6.87 -13.84
C LYS A 125 -9.87 -7.51 -14.92
N MET A 126 -8.86 -6.80 -15.43
CA MET A 126 -7.93 -7.31 -16.43
C MET A 126 -7.16 -8.52 -15.90
N ILE A 127 -6.46 -8.36 -14.77
CA ILE A 127 -5.64 -9.41 -14.15
C ILE A 127 -6.53 -10.57 -13.68
N GLY A 128 -7.64 -10.27 -13.02
CA GLY A 128 -8.62 -11.29 -12.61
C GLY A 128 -9.13 -12.10 -13.80
N ASN A 129 -9.49 -11.47 -14.92
CA ASN A 129 -9.93 -12.22 -16.10
C ASN A 129 -8.81 -13.09 -16.67
N ILE A 130 -7.55 -12.64 -16.69
CA ILE A 130 -6.42 -13.45 -17.16
C ILE A 130 -6.27 -14.71 -16.31
N PHE A 131 -6.22 -14.60 -14.99
CA PHE A 131 -6.06 -15.75 -14.09
C PHE A 131 -7.30 -16.67 -14.07
N ILE A 132 -8.51 -16.13 -14.25
CA ILE A 132 -9.74 -16.94 -14.34
C ILE A 132 -9.77 -17.75 -15.64
N GLN A 133 -9.46 -17.13 -16.78
CA GLN A 133 -9.52 -17.83 -18.07
C GLN A 133 -8.30 -18.74 -18.31
N GLN A 134 -7.18 -18.47 -17.64
CA GLN A 134 -5.97 -19.27 -17.68
C GLN A 134 -5.39 -19.47 -16.27
N PRO A 135 -5.80 -20.53 -15.57
CA PRO A 135 -5.31 -20.81 -14.21
C PRO A 135 -3.83 -21.20 -14.14
N SER A 136 -3.19 -21.62 -15.24
CA SER A 136 -1.76 -21.99 -15.23
C SER A 136 -0.85 -20.85 -14.79
N TYR A 137 -1.27 -19.59 -14.89
CA TYR A 137 -0.52 -18.46 -14.32
C TYR A 137 -0.34 -18.54 -12.80
N TYR A 138 -1.19 -19.28 -12.05
CA TYR A 138 -0.92 -19.55 -10.64
C TYR A 138 0.29 -20.49 -10.46
N ASN A 139 0.49 -21.43 -11.37
CA ASN A 139 1.67 -22.31 -11.36
C ASN A 139 2.93 -21.50 -11.73
N ASP A 140 2.85 -20.66 -12.76
CA ASP A 140 3.95 -19.76 -13.14
C ASP A 140 4.32 -18.84 -11.97
N LEU A 141 3.32 -18.32 -11.24
CA LEU A 141 3.57 -17.51 -10.05
C LEU A 141 4.26 -18.33 -8.96
N ASP A 142 3.78 -19.53 -8.67
CA ASP A 142 4.37 -20.46 -7.69
C ASP A 142 5.84 -20.79 -8.03
N GLU A 143 6.15 -21.01 -9.32
CA GLU A 143 7.51 -21.24 -9.82
C GLU A 143 8.38 -19.98 -9.79
N THR A 144 7.77 -18.79 -9.83
CA THR A 144 8.47 -17.50 -9.74
C THR A 144 8.83 -17.13 -8.30
N MET A 145 8.08 -17.63 -7.31
CA MET A 145 8.26 -17.29 -5.89
C MET A 145 9.69 -17.50 -5.35
N PRO A 146 10.40 -18.62 -5.64
CA PRO A 146 11.78 -18.79 -5.21
C PRO A 146 12.71 -17.69 -5.73
N THR A 147 12.48 -17.21 -6.95
CA THR A 147 13.27 -16.11 -7.54
C THR A 147 13.00 -14.79 -6.82
N ILE A 148 11.74 -14.49 -6.50
CA ILE A 148 11.36 -13.31 -5.71
C ILE A 148 12.04 -13.35 -4.32
N LEU A 149 12.01 -14.49 -3.64
CA LEU A 149 12.67 -14.65 -2.35
C LEU A 149 14.20 -14.56 -2.43
N GLN A 150 14.78 -15.02 -3.55
CA GLN A 150 16.20 -14.88 -3.81
C GLN A 150 16.63 -13.41 -3.96
N VAL A 151 15.75 -12.51 -4.43
CA VAL A 151 16.03 -11.06 -4.48
C VAL A 151 16.34 -10.50 -3.10
N PHE A 152 15.51 -10.78 -2.10
CA PHE A 152 15.76 -10.35 -0.71
C PHE A 152 17.05 -10.95 -0.15
N SER A 153 17.30 -12.23 -0.45
CA SER A 153 18.53 -12.93 -0.04
C SER A 153 19.78 -12.29 -0.68
N ASN A 154 19.69 -11.89 -1.94
CA ASN A 154 20.78 -11.23 -2.67
C ASN A 154 21.06 -9.84 -2.09
N ILE A 155 20.03 -9.10 -1.68
CA ILE A 155 20.18 -7.80 -0.99
C ILE A 155 20.94 -7.98 0.33
N LEU A 156 20.52 -8.95 1.16
CA LEU A 156 21.23 -9.26 2.41
C LEU A 156 22.68 -9.68 2.17
N GLN A 157 22.91 -10.52 1.16
CA GLN A 157 24.26 -10.95 0.79
C GLN A 157 25.10 -9.76 0.30
N HIS A 158 24.56 -8.88 -0.54
CA HIS A 158 25.25 -7.69 -1.02
C HIS A 158 25.67 -6.74 0.11
N CYS A 159 24.84 -6.65 1.16
CA CYS A 159 25.13 -5.87 2.35
C CYS A 159 26.02 -6.57 3.38
N GLY A 160 26.49 -7.80 3.12
CA GLY A 160 27.25 -8.58 4.11
C GLY A 160 26.44 -8.95 5.37
N LEU A 161 25.11 -8.93 5.28
CA LEU A 161 24.19 -9.15 6.41
C LEU A 161 23.64 -10.57 6.49
N ARG A 162 23.98 -11.42 5.50
CA ARG A 162 23.61 -12.82 5.57
C ARG A 162 24.47 -13.49 6.63
N GLY A 163 23.84 -13.93 7.72
CA GLY A 163 24.49 -14.78 8.70
C GLY A 163 25.06 -16.03 8.02
N ASP A 164 26.27 -16.42 8.40
CA ASP A 164 26.93 -17.63 7.92
C ASP A 164 26.21 -18.87 8.52
N GLY A 165 24.97 -19.08 8.07
CA GLY A 165 24.11 -20.16 8.49
C GLY A 165 24.54 -21.44 7.80
N ALA A 166 25.41 -22.21 8.45
CA ALA A 166 25.57 -23.66 8.30
C ALA A 166 25.53 -24.23 6.87
N SER A 167 26.10 -23.53 5.88
CA SER A 167 26.43 -24.18 4.62
C SER A 167 27.79 -24.85 4.79
N ALA A 168 27.80 -26.17 4.94
CA ALA A 168 29.01 -26.99 4.86
C ALA A 168 29.59 -27.05 3.43
N THR A 169 29.48 -25.95 2.67
CA THR A 169 30.10 -25.83 1.35
C THR A 169 31.29 -24.87 1.47
N PRO A 170 32.48 -25.28 1.01
CA PRO A 170 33.65 -24.39 1.05
C PRO A 170 33.38 -23.17 0.17
N GLN A 171 33.35 -21.98 0.80
CA GLN A 171 33.29 -20.72 0.08
C GLN A 171 34.49 -20.59 -0.87
N LYS A 172 34.23 -20.10 -2.09
CA LYS A 172 35.30 -19.81 -3.05
C LYS A 172 36.18 -18.71 -2.47
N LEU A 173 37.50 -18.88 -2.59
CA LEU A 173 38.54 -17.96 -2.11
C LEU A 173 38.44 -16.51 -2.66
N GLU A 174 37.53 -16.27 -3.62
CA GLU A 174 37.26 -14.97 -4.24
C GLU A 174 36.18 -14.13 -3.52
N GLU A 175 35.44 -14.70 -2.56
CA GLU A 175 34.52 -13.93 -1.69
C GLU A 175 35.32 -13.15 -0.65
N ARG A 176 36.05 -12.12 -1.10
CA ARG A 176 36.52 -11.04 -0.21
C ARG A 176 35.28 -10.51 0.53
N GLY A 177 35.37 -10.46 1.87
CA GLY A 177 34.26 -10.08 2.75
C GLY A 177 33.50 -8.89 2.20
N ARG A 178 32.22 -9.12 1.88
CA ARG A 178 31.36 -8.05 1.35
C ARG A 178 31.20 -6.96 2.41
N LEU A 179 31.25 -5.71 1.96
CA LEU A 179 31.22 -4.55 2.84
C LEU A 179 29.82 -4.34 3.41
N THR A 180 29.76 -3.88 4.66
CA THR A 180 28.50 -3.48 5.28
C THR A 180 27.96 -2.21 4.60
N PRO A 181 26.66 -1.87 4.75
CA PRO A 181 26.11 -0.60 4.25
C PRO A 181 26.88 0.65 4.71
N SER A 182 27.53 0.57 5.88
CA SER A 182 28.35 1.65 6.41
C SER A 182 29.68 1.83 5.66
N ASP A 183 30.21 0.76 5.08
CA ASP A 183 31.56 0.73 4.49
C ASP A 183 31.54 0.70 2.95
N MET A 184 30.44 0.25 2.33
CA MET A 184 30.33 0.14 0.88
C MET A 184 30.34 1.53 0.19
N PRO A 185 30.82 1.64 -1.07
CA PRO A 185 30.74 2.88 -1.84
C PRO A 185 29.31 3.44 -1.93
N LEU A 186 29.15 4.77 -1.91
CA LEU A 186 27.83 5.42 -2.02
C LEU A 186 27.01 5.00 -3.25
N PRO A 187 27.61 4.81 -4.46
CA PRO A 187 26.85 4.32 -5.60
C PRO A 187 26.29 2.90 -5.38
N GLU A 188 27.04 2.02 -4.71
CA GLU A 188 26.56 0.67 -4.39
C GLU A 188 25.41 0.71 -3.38
N LEU A 189 25.52 1.55 -2.34
CA LEU A 189 24.42 1.77 -1.39
C LEU A 189 23.17 2.33 -2.08
N LYS A 190 23.36 3.28 -3.01
CA LYS A 190 22.28 3.84 -3.83
C LYS A 190 21.58 2.72 -4.59
N ASP A 191 22.31 1.88 -5.32
CA ASP A 191 21.74 0.81 -6.14
C ASP A 191 20.98 -0.22 -5.28
N VAL A 192 21.49 -0.56 -4.10
CA VAL A 192 20.81 -1.46 -3.15
C VAL A 192 19.47 -0.88 -2.71
N VAL A 193 19.44 0.40 -2.28
CA VAL A 193 18.21 1.04 -1.80
C VAL A 193 17.20 1.25 -2.93
N LEU A 194 17.67 1.63 -4.13
CA LEU A 194 16.83 1.75 -5.32
C LEU A 194 16.19 0.40 -5.68
N TYR A 195 16.99 -0.67 -5.72
CA TYR A 195 16.51 -2.01 -6.08
C TYR A 195 15.53 -2.56 -5.04
N LEU A 196 15.78 -2.33 -3.75
CA LEU A 196 14.85 -2.66 -2.68
C LEU A 196 13.52 -1.88 -2.85
N CYS A 197 13.60 -0.57 -3.11
CA CYS A 197 12.43 0.29 -3.30
C CYS A 197 11.56 -0.16 -4.47
N ASP A 198 12.17 -0.46 -5.62
CA ASP A 198 11.45 -0.99 -6.78
C ASP A 198 10.80 -2.34 -6.45
N THR A 199 11.57 -3.28 -5.88
CA THR A 199 11.07 -4.62 -5.52
C THR A 199 9.86 -4.54 -4.60
N CYS A 200 9.95 -3.77 -3.50
CA CYS A 200 8.86 -3.63 -2.54
C CYS A 200 7.63 -2.95 -3.17
N THR A 201 7.84 -1.92 -3.99
CA THR A 201 6.72 -1.19 -4.61
C THR A 201 6.01 -2.03 -5.66
N THR A 202 6.76 -2.80 -6.45
CA THR A 202 6.22 -3.68 -7.48
C THR A 202 5.43 -4.85 -6.88
N LEU A 203 5.97 -5.51 -5.84
CA LEU A 203 5.26 -6.59 -5.15
C LEU A 203 4.01 -6.08 -4.44
N TRP A 204 4.09 -4.93 -3.76
CA TRP A 204 2.93 -4.31 -3.13
C TRP A 204 1.84 -3.97 -4.15
N ALA A 205 2.20 -3.31 -5.25
CA ALA A 205 1.24 -2.93 -6.27
C ALA A 205 0.55 -4.14 -6.91
N PHE A 206 1.29 -5.25 -7.07
CA PHE A 206 0.70 -6.50 -7.55
C PHE A 206 -0.32 -7.09 -6.58
N LEU A 207 0.00 -7.19 -5.29
CA LEU A 207 -0.91 -7.75 -4.29
C LEU A 207 -2.11 -6.84 -4.00
N ASP A 208 -1.94 -5.53 -4.10
CA ASP A 208 -3.04 -4.55 -4.02
C ASP A 208 -4.04 -4.69 -5.19
N ILE A 209 -3.52 -4.94 -6.40
CA ILE A 209 -4.34 -5.15 -7.61
C ILE A 209 -4.88 -6.58 -7.71
N PHE A 210 -4.19 -7.57 -7.19
CA PHE A 210 -4.58 -8.97 -7.32
C PHE A 210 -4.34 -9.73 -6.02
N PRO A 211 -5.15 -9.48 -4.98
CA PRO A 211 -4.98 -10.10 -3.67
C PRO A 211 -5.19 -11.63 -3.72
N LEU A 212 -5.89 -12.17 -4.71
CA LEU A 212 -6.03 -13.62 -4.90
C LEU A 212 -4.70 -14.37 -5.09
N ALA A 213 -3.59 -13.67 -5.34
CA ALA A 213 -2.24 -14.24 -5.33
C ALA A 213 -1.67 -14.50 -3.91
N CYS A 214 -2.25 -13.92 -2.86
CA CYS A 214 -1.72 -14.02 -1.49
C CYS A 214 -1.51 -15.46 -0.99
N PRO A 215 -2.43 -16.43 -1.23
CA PRO A 215 -2.20 -17.82 -0.84
C PRO A 215 -0.97 -18.45 -1.52
N THR A 216 -0.70 -18.10 -2.78
CA THR A 216 0.51 -18.57 -3.50
C THR A 216 1.76 -18.00 -2.84
N PHE A 217 1.75 -16.75 -2.38
CA PHE A 217 2.87 -16.18 -1.63
C PHE A 217 3.06 -16.90 -0.29
N GLN A 218 1.98 -17.08 0.47
CA GLN A 218 2.05 -17.64 1.81
C GLN A 218 2.45 -19.12 1.82
N LYS A 219 2.18 -19.88 0.76
CA LYS A 219 2.71 -21.24 0.55
C LYS A 219 4.25 -21.32 0.65
N HIS A 220 4.97 -20.21 0.43
CA HIS A 220 6.43 -20.11 0.52
C HIS A 220 6.93 -19.42 1.80
N ASP A 221 6.10 -19.36 2.84
CA ASP A 221 6.39 -18.71 4.13
C ASP A 221 6.74 -17.22 3.99
N PHE A 222 6.10 -16.53 3.02
CA PHE A 222 6.50 -15.17 2.65
C PHE A 222 6.38 -14.17 3.82
N CYS A 223 5.37 -14.31 4.69
CA CYS A 223 5.24 -13.44 5.86
C CYS A 223 6.46 -13.48 6.78
N TYR A 224 6.92 -14.69 7.14
CA TYR A 224 8.11 -14.88 7.97
C TYR A 224 9.38 -14.37 7.27
N ARG A 225 9.57 -14.73 6.00
CA ARG A 225 10.76 -14.33 5.24
C ARG A 225 10.88 -12.82 5.08
N LEU A 226 9.75 -12.14 4.87
CA LEU A 226 9.68 -10.68 4.78
C LEU A 226 10.02 -10.02 6.12
N ALA A 227 9.45 -10.52 7.22
CA ALA A 227 9.71 -10.00 8.55
C ALA A 227 11.18 -10.19 8.98
N SER A 228 11.73 -11.38 8.76
CA SER A 228 13.14 -11.67 9.02
C SER A 228 14.08 -10.82 8.17
N PHE A 229 13.76 -10.62 6.88
CA PHE A 229 14.50 -9.68 6.03
C PHE A 229 14.46 -8.26 6.60
N TYR A 230 13.28 -7.81 7.04
CA TYR A 230 13.10 -6.47 7.60
C TYR A 230 13.93 -6.28 8.87
N GLU A 231 13.87 -7.25 9.80
CA GLU A 231 14.61 -7.22 11.07
C GLU A 231 16.13 -7.05 10.84
N ILE A 232 16.66 -7.74 9.82
CA ILE A 232 18.10 -7.73 9.51
C ILE A 232 18.50 -6.50 8.69
N ALA A 233 17.81 -6.22 7.58
CA ALA A 233 18.26 -5.24 6.61
C ALA A 233 17.99 -3.79 7.05
N VAL A 234 16.82 -3.53 7.63
CA VAL A 234 16.34 -2.16 7.87
C VAL A 234 17.22 -1.41 8.89
N PRO A 235 17.59 -1.97 10.05
CA PRO A 235 18.43 -1.27 11.02
C PRO A 235 19.79 -0.87 10.45
N GLU A 236 20.41 -1.76 9.67
CA GLU A 236 21.73 -1.54 9.08
C GLU A 236 21.71 -0.48 7.98
N LEU A 237 20.71 -0.52 7.09
CA LEU A 237 20.52 0.51 6.07
C LEU A 237 20.18 1.87 6.69
N GLU A 238 19.29 1.92 7.69
CA GLU A 238 18.97 3.18 8.39
C GLU A 238 20.20 3.76 9.09
N SER A 239 20.98 2.93 9.77
CA SER A 239 22.19 3.30 10.49
C SER A 239 23.24 3.87 9.54
N ALA A 240 23.49 3.20 8.42
CA ALA A 240 24.44 3.66 7.40
C ALA A 240 24.03 5.01 6.80
N ILE A 241 22.77 5.16 6.36
CA ILE A 241 22.28 6.42 5.77
C ILE A 241 22.39 7.58 6.77
N LYS A 242 22.06 7.35 8.06
CA LYS A 242 22.17 8.37 9.11
C LYS A 242 23.61 8.77 9.38
N LYS A 243 24.52 7.81 9.59
CA LYS A 243 25.93 8.07 9.93
C LYS A 243 26.66 8.80 8.81
N ARG A 244 26.35 8.45 7.57
CA ARG A 244 27.03 8.95 6.38
C ARG A 244 26.43 10.23 5.81
N ARG A 245 25.37 10.78 6.43
CA ARG A 245 24.56 11.92 5.93
C ARG A 245 25.37 13.11 5.43
N LEU A 246 26.56 13.34 5.99
CA LEU A 246 27.44 14.46 5.63
C LEU A 246 28.27 14.22 4.35
N GLU A 247 28.37 12.98 3.85
CA GLU A 247 29.10 12.65 2.61
C GLU A 247 28.39 13.23 1.37
N ASP A 248 27.07 13.03 1.28
CA ASP A 248 26.19 13.64 0.28
C ASP A 248 24.78 13.79 0.86
N SER A 249 24.49 14.98 1.39
CA SER A 249 23.22 15.22 2.08
C SER A 249 21.99 15.14 1.16
N LYS A 250 22.13 15.38 -0.14
CA LYS A 250 21.00 15.32 -1.08
C LYS A 250 20.71 13.86 -1.42
N LEU A 251 21.74 13.12 -1.83
CA LEU A 251 21.61 11.71 -2.15
C LEU A 251 21.09 10.91 -0.94
N LEU A 252 21.71 11.07 0.23
CA LEU A 252 21.31 10.30 1.42
C LEU A 252 19.95 10.72 1.97
N GLY A 253 19.52 11.96 1.72
CA GLY A 253 18.14 12.39 1.94
C GLY A 253 17.14 11.64 1.07
N ASP A 254 17.42 11.51 -0.22
CA ASP A 254 16.61 10.70 -1.15
C ASP A 254 16.61 9.21 -0.78
N LEU A 255 17.77 8.63 -0.46
CA LEU A 255 17.86 7.23 -0.02
C LEU A 255 17.07 6.99 1.27
N TRP A 256 17.06 7.94 2.21
CA TRP A 256 16.25 7.86 3.41
C TRP A 256 14.74 7.80 3.10
N GLN A 257 14.28 8.65 2.18
CA GLN A 257 12.87 8.66 1.77
C GLN A 257 12.48 7.34 1.09
N ARG A 258 13.33 6.84 0.20
CA ARG A 258 13.11 5.57 -0.50
C ARG A 258 13.10 4.39 0.47
N LEU A 259 14.06 4.31 1.40
CA LEU A 259 14.06 3.28 2.43
C LEU A 259 12.81 3.34 3.31
N SER A 260 12.38 4.55 3.70
CA SER A 260 11.16 4.75 4.49
C SER A 260 9.91 4.27 3.74
N HIS A 261 9.85 4.56 2.43
CA HIS A 261 8.79 4.05 1.54
C HIS A 261 8.84 2.52 1.42
N SER A 262 10.02 1.91 1.20
CA SER A 262 10.19 0.46 1.15
C SER A 262 9.71 -0.22 2.42
N LYS A 263 10.07 0.32 3.60
CA LYS A 263 9.60 -0.18 4.90
C LYS A 263 8.08 -0.20 4.97
N LYS A 264 7.43 0.93 4.64
CA LYS A 264 5.97 1.02 4.62
C LYS A 264 5.36 -0.03 3.68
N LYS A 265 5.90 -0.19 2.48
CA LYS A 265 5.42 -1.17 1.50
C LYS A 265 5.57 -2.62 1.97
N LEU A 266 6.67 -2.95 2.65
CA LEU A 266 6.86 -4.28 3.25
C LEU A 266 5.80 -4.57 4.33
N LEU A 267 5.50 -3.61 5.20
CA LEU A 267 4.48 -3.75 6.24
C LEU A 267 3.07 -3.87 5.63
N GLU A 268 2.75 -3.07 4.61
CA GLU A 268 1.49 -3.17 3.86
C GLU A 268 1.35 -4.52 3.16
N ILE A 269 2.42 -5.08 2.58
CA ILE A 269 2.40 -6.43 1.99
C ILE A 269 2.03 -7.48 3.04
N LEU A 270 2.65 -7.44 4.22
CA LEU A 270 2.31 -8.39 5.29
C LEU A 270 0.83 -8.27 5.68
N HIS A 271 0.32 -7.05 5.82
CA HIS A 271 -1.07 -6.83 6.18
C HIS A 271 -2.04 -7.31 5.09
N ILE A 272 -1.73 -7.09 3.80
CA ILE A 272 -2.53 -7.62 2.68
C ILE A 272 -2.56 -9.15 2.72
N LEU A 273 -1.42 -9.80 2.96
CA LEU A 273 -1.34 -11.26 3.08
C LEU A 273 -2.21 -11.76 4.23
N LEU A 274 -2.01 -11.24 5.45
CA LEU A 274 -2.78 -11.60 6.63
C LEU A 274 -4.29 -11.38 6.43
N ASN A 275 -4.65 -10.22 5.88
CA ASN A 275 -6.05 -9.91 5.62
C ASN A 275 -6.65 -10.92 4.63
N GLN A 276 -5.97 -11.21 3.52
CA GLN A 276 -6.53 -12.08 2.49
C GLN A 276 -6.51 -13.57 2.85
N THR A 277 -5.50 -14.05 3.58
CA THR A 277 -5.37 -15.47 3.92
C THR A 277 -6.06 -15.83 5.23
N CYS A 278 -6.23 -14.88 6.16
CA CYS A 278 -6.74 -15.15 7.50
C CYS A 278 -7.98 -14.32 7.84
N LEU A 279 -7.89 -12.98 7.84
CA LEU A 279 -8.93 -12.13 8.43
C LEU A 279 -10.21 -12.07 7.58
N LEU A 280 -10.09 -11.81 6.29
CA LEU A 280 -11.23 -11.70 5.36
C LEU A 280 -12.02 -13.02 5.27
N PRO A 281 -11.39 -14.21 5.14
CA PRO A 281 -12.12 -15.47 5.22
C PRO A 281 -12.89 -15.66 6.54
N VAL A 282 -12.40 -15.15 7.66
CA VAL A 282 -13.11 -15.21 8.95
C VAL A 282 -14.32 -14.28 8.96
N LEU A 283 -14.20 -13.08 8.37
CA LEU A 283 -15.30 -12.13 8.25
C LEU A 283 -16.40 -12.60 7.28
N GLU A 284 -16.03 -13.25 6.18
CA GLU A 284 -16.96 -13.70 5.14
C GLU A 284 -17.62 -15.05 5.46
N ASN A 285 -16.94 -15.96 6.18
CA ASN A 285 -17.46 -17.29 6.48
C ASN A 285 -18.10 -17.33 7.88
N SER A 286 -19.41 -17.21 7.94
CA SER A 286 -20.10 -16.94 9.21
C SER A 286 -20.34 -18.13 10.15
N CYS A 287 -19.96 -19.40 9.86
CA CYS A 287 -20.41 -20.49 10.76
C CYS A 287 -19.50 -21.70 11.05
N ASP A 288 -18.79 -22.37 10.13
CA ASP A 288 -18.30 -23.74 10.48
C ASP A 288 -16.82 -24.08 10.21
N ASN A 289 -16.05 -23.25 9.48
CA ASN A 289 -14.66 -23.58 9.10
C ASN A 289 -13.64 -22.45 9.32
N ILE A 290 -13.91 -21.52 10.24
CA ILE A 290 -13.00 -20.39 10.51
C ILE A 290 -11.75 -20.78 11.31
N GLN A 291 -11.76 -21.95 11.95
CA GLN A 291 -10.68 -22.36 12.85
C GLN A 291 -9.33 -22.48 12.13
N GLY A 292 -9.30 -23.00 10.90
CA GLY A 292 -8.06 -23.11 10.13
C GLY A 292 -7.40 -21.75 9.89
N PHE A 293 -8.19 -20.74 9.53
CA PHE A 293 -7.69 -19.38 9.30
C PHE A 293 -7.17 -18.71 10.59
N ILE A 294 -7.80 -19.02 11.74
CA ILE A 294 -7.33 -18.57 13.06
C ILE A 294 -6.00 -19.25 13.40
N GLU A 295 -5.88 -20.56 13.22
CA GLU A 295 -4.61 -21.27 13.46
C GLU A 295 -3.50 -20.73 12.55
N ASP A 296 -3.80 -20.45 11.29
CA ASP A 296 -2.83 -19.87 10.34
C ASP A 296 -2.36 -18.49 10.83
N PHE A 297 -3.27 -17.64 11.31
CA PHE A 297 -2.91 -16.34 11.90
C PHE A 297 -1.99 -16.50 13.12
N LEU A 298 -2.36 -17.37 14.06
CA LEU A 298 -1.58 -17.64 15.27
C LEU A 298 -0.20 -18.21 14.93
N GLN A 299 -0.14 -19.12 13.95
CA GLN A 299 1.09 -19.74 13.49
C GLN A 299 2.02 -18.72 12.81
N ILE A 300 1.46 -17.82 11.99
CA ILE A 300 2.22 -16.72 11.38
C ILE A 300 2.80 -15.86 12.50
N PHE A 301 2.00 -15.29 13.40
CA PHE A 301 2.53 -14.42 14.46
C PHE A 301 3.49 -15.14 15.42
N SER A 302 3.28 -16.43 15.69
CA SER A 302 4.22 -17.25 16.47
C SER A 302 5.62 -17.31 15.83
N SER A 303 5.69 -17.34 14.49
CA SER A 303 6.97 -17.31 13.78
C SER A 303 7.65 -15.94 13.81
N LEU A 304 6.91 -14.86 14.10
CA LEU A 304 7.37 -13.48 14.06
C LEU A 304 7.83 -12.95 15.43
N LEU A 305 7.62 -13.69 16.53
CA LEU A 305 7.81 -13.19 17.90
C LEU A 305 9.22 -12.68 18.22
N GLN A 306 10.25 -13.19 17.54
CA GLN A 306 11.64 -12.77 17.74
C GLN A 306 12.02 -11.52 16.94
N GLU A 307 11.22 -11.16 15.93
CA GLU A 307 11.46 -10.04 15.03
C GLU A 307 10.92 -8.74 15.66
N LYS A 308 11.55 -8.30 16.75
CA LYS A 308 11.04 -7.21 17.60
C LYS A 308 10.95 -5.88 16.85
N ARG A 309 11.97 -5.52 16.07
CA ARG A 309 11.97 -4.26 15.32
C ARG A 309 10.85 -4.26 14.28
N PHE A 310 10.65 -5.37 13.58
CA PHE A 310 9.56 -5.56 12.65
C PHE A 310 8.20 -5.47 13.35
N LEU A 311 7.96 -6.26 14.41
CA LEU A 311 6.68 -6.29 15.13
C LEU A 311 6.27 -4.91 15.64
N ARG A 312 7.23 -4.15 16.16
CA ARG A 312 6.99 -2.78 16.64
C ARG A 312 6.57 -1.85 15.51
N ASP A 313 7.32 -1.85 14.40
CA ASP A 313 7.02 -0.99 13.26
C ASP A 313 5.70 -1.41 12.59
N TYR A 314 5.38 -2.72 12.55
CA TYR A 314 4.09 -3.25 12.08
C TYR A 314 2.93 -2.80 12.98
N ASP A 315 3.01 -3.02 14.30
CA ASP A 315 1.97 -2.62 15.27
C ASP A 315 1.69 -1.11 15.25
N SER A 316 2.69 -0.30 14.85
CA SER A 316 2.51 1.14 14.71
C SER A 316 1.61 1.56 13.53
N LEU A 317 1.52 0.73 12.49
CA LEU A 317 0.70 0.98 11.30
C LEU A 317 -0.59 0.16 11.30
N PHE A 318 -0.51 -1.09 11.78
CA PHE A 318 -1.59 -2.07 11.82
C PHE A 318 -1.60 -2.69 13.22
N PRO A 319 -2.34 -2.09 14.18
CA PRO A 319 -2.32 -2.55 15.57
C PRO A 319 -2.73 -4.01 15.69
N VAL A 320 -1.82 -4.87 16.17
CA VAL A 320 -2.04 -6.33 16.23
C VAL A 320 -3.23 -6.66 17.15
N ALA A 321 -3.44 -5.84 18.16
CA ALA A 321 -4.54 -6.00 19.11
C ALA A 321 -5.93 -5.78 18.49
N ASP A 322 -6.04 -5.04 17.38
CA ASP A 322 -7.31 -4.85 16.68
C ASP A 322 -7.68 -6.12 15.90
N ASP A 323 -6.72 -6.69 15.15
CA ASP A 323 -6.89 -7.98 14.44
C ASP A 323 -7.18 -9.13 15.40
N VAL A 324 -6.47 -9.21 16.53
CA VAL A 324 -6.74 -10.21 17.58
C VAL A 324 -8.17 -10.08 18.11
N SER A 325 -8.62 -8.85 18.38
CA SER A 325 -9.98 -8.62 18.89
C SER A 325 -11.06 -9.00 17.88
N LEU A 326 -10.78 -8.83 16.58
CA LEU A 326 -11.67 -9.27 15.50
C LEU A 326 -11.80 -10.80 15.50
N LEU A 327 -10.71 -11.52 15.66
CA LEU A 327 -10.72 -12.99 15.70
C LEU A 327 -11.42 -13.52 16.96
N GLU A 328 -11.21 -12.89 18.12
CA GLU A 328 -11.88 -13.23 19.39
C GLU A 328 -13.40 -12.99 19.31
N GLN A 329 -13.84 -11.94 18.60
CA GLN A 329 -15.26 -11.70 18.34
C GLN A 329 -15.88 -12.71 17.38
N ALA A 330 -15.10 -13.22 16.41
CA ALA A 330 -15.58 -14.13 15.38
C ALA A 330 -15.65 -15.60 15.86
N SER A 331 -14.82 -16.01 16.82
CA SER A 331 -14.78 -17.39 17.32
C SER A 331 -14.80 -17.45 18.84
N SER A 332 -15.86 -18.04 19.40
CA SER A 332 -15.95 -18.30 20.84
C SER A 332 -14.93 -19.34 21.35
N ALA A 333 -14.24 -20.05 20.46
CA ALA A 333 -13.20 -21.03 20.79
C ALA A 333 -11.79 -20.41 20.90
N LEU A 334 -11.63 -19.13 20.55
CA LEU A 334 -10.40 -18.39 20.73
C LEU A 334 -10.49 -17.61 22.06
N ASP A 335 -9.85 -18.14 23.10
CA ASP A 335 -9.76 -17.49 24.41
C ASP A 335 -8.48 -16.64 24.54
N GLU A 336 -8.49 -15.68 25.46
CA GLU A 336 -7.38 -14.73 25.68
C GLU A 336 -6.04 -15.43 25.91
N THR A 337 -6.03 -16.65 26.45
CA THR A 337 -4.79 -17.39 26.73
C THR A 337 -4.01 -17.73 25.45
N ARG A 338 -4.72 -17.92 24.33
CA ARG A 338 -4.14 -18.29 23.04
C ARG A 338 -3.59 -17.11 22.25
N THR A 339 -3.94 -15.89 22.61
CA THR A 339 -3.49 -14.65 21.96
C THR A 339 -2.56 -13.83 22.85
N ALA A 340 -2.58 -14.06 24.17
CA ALA A 340 -1.80 -13.34 25.17
C ALA A 340 -0.29 -13.33 24.88
N TYR A 341 0.30 -14.44 24.46
CA TYR A 341 1.73 -14.49 24.17
C TYR A 341 2.13 -13.60 22.96
N ILE A 342 1.22 -13.42 21.99
CA ILE A 342 1.43 -12.53 20.84
C ILE A 342 1.41 -11.08 21.31
N LEU A 343 0.38 -10.70 22.08
CA LEU A 343 0.25 -9.34 22.59
C LEU A 343 1.38 -8.96 23.54
N GLN A 344 1.81 -9.90 24.38
CA GLN A 344 2.98 -9.72 25.25
C GLN A 344 4.27 -9.55 24.45
N ALA A 345 4.45 -10.31 23.37
CA ALA A 345 5.61 -10.15 22.49
C ALA A 345 5.62 -8.76 21.83
N VAL A 346 4.47 -8.28 21.35
CA VAL A 346 4.33 -6.92 20.81
C VAL A 346 4.64 -5.87 21.87
N GLU A 347 4.12 -6.02 23.10
CA GLU A 347 4.44 -5.11 24.20
C GLU A 347 5.94 -5.10 24.51
N SER A 348 6.58 -6.28 24.56
CA SER A 348 8.03 -6.41 24.76
C SER A 348 8.86 -5.82 23.62
N ALA A 349 8.31 -5.71 22.41
CA ALA A 349 8.97 -5.08 21.27
C ALA A 349 8.96 -3.54 21.37
N TRP A 350 8.03 -2.97 22.13
CA TRP A 350 7.97 -1.55 22.45
C TRP A 350 8.81 -1.16 23.67
N GLU A 351 9.25 -2.11 24.50
CA GLU A 351 10.05 -1.81 25.69
C GLU A 351 11.35 -1.07 25.32
N GLY A 352 11.60 0.07 25.97
CA GLY A 352 12.78 0.89 25.74
C GLY A 352 12.69 1.86 24.55
N VAL A 353 11.53 1.95 23.88
CA VAL A 353 11.27 2.90 22.79
C VAL A 353 9.98 3.66 23.07
N ASP A 354 9.98 4.98 22.89
CA ASP A 354 8.79 5.81 23.14
C ASP A 354 7.64 5.41 22.22
N ARG A 355 6.64 4.73 22.80
CA ARG A 355 5.36 4.46 22.13
C ARG A 355 4.59 5.78 22.07
N LYS A 356 4.45 6.35 20.86
CA LYS A 356 3.39 7.33 20.61
C LYS A 356 2.06 6.58 20.69
N LYS A 357 1.56 6.41 21.91
CA LYS A 357 0.37 5.63 22.21
C LYS A 357 -0.83 6.37 21.61
N ALA A 358 -1.50 5.77 20.63
CA ALA A 358 -2.90 6.10 20.36
C ALA A 358 -3.67 5.78 21.65
N THR A 359 -4.36 6.79 22.18
CA THR A 359 -5.08 6.71 23.45
C THR A 359 -6.24 5.73 23.29
N ARG A 360 -6.03 4.46 23.66
CA ARG A 360 -7.14 3.56 23.99
C ARG A 360 -7.74 4.09 25.30
N ALA A 361 -8.90 4.75 25.19
CA ALA A 361 -9.78 4.98 26.33
C ALA A 361 -10.28 3.62 26.82
N ARG A 362 -9.55 3.00 27.75
CA ARG A 362 -10.11 1.97 28.62
C ARG A 362 -10.76 2.70 29.80
N ASP A 363 -12.03 3.02 29.64
CA ASP A 363 -12.90 3.26 30.78
C ASP A 363 -13.18 1.91 31.44
N SER A 364 -12.44 1.60 32.49
CA SER A 364 -12.94 0.76 33.59
C SER A 364 -12.10 1.00 34.83
N ALA A 365 -12.35 2.13 35.48
CA ALA A 365 -11.94 2.38 36.85
C ALA A 365 -13.09 3.07 37.61
N THR A 366 -13.90 2.27 38.29
CA THR A 366 -14.51 2.63 39.58
C THR A 366 -14.94 1.31 40.23
N ALA A 367 -14.23 0.85 41.26
CA ALA A 367 -14.31 1.30 42.65
C ALA A 367 -15.33 0.44 43.42
N GLU A 368 -14.77 -0.32 44.36
CA GLU A 368 -15.48 -1.07 45.39
C GLU A 368 -16.38 -0.15 46.22
N ASN A 369 -17.58 -0.63 46.57
CA ASN A 369 -18.08 -0.48 47.93
C ASN A 369 -19.10 -1.58 48.28
N PRO A 370 -19.17 -2.01 49.55
CA PRO A 370 -19.83 -3.24 49.99
C PRO A 370 -21.27 -3.03 50.50
N ASN A 371 -21.96 -4.15 50.68
CA ASN A 371 -23.25 -4.39 51.34
C ASN A 371 -24.54 -4.24 50.52
N GLY A 372 -25.20 -5.38 50.28
CA GLY A 372 -26.40 -5.69 51.07
C GLY A 372 -27.75 -5.83 50.34
N VAL A 373 -28.05 -7.05 49.89
CA VAL A 373 -29.35 -7.77 49.94
C VAL A 373 -30.60 -7.14 49.29
N GLY A 374 -31.19 -7.87 48.33
CA GLY A 374 -32.63 -8.21 48.38
C GLY A 374 -33.51 -7.95 47.14
N ALA A 375 -34.04 -9.05 46.60
CA ALA A 375 -35.38 -9.25 46.02
C ALA A 375 -35.73 -8.77 44.59
N GLU A 376 -35.94 -9.79 43.73
CA GLU A 376 -37.11 -10.10 42.87
C GLU A 376 -37.79 -9.06 41.96
N ALA A 377 -37.86 -9.46 40.68
CA ALA A 377 -38.99 -9.45 39.72
C ALA A 377 -39.71 -8.14 39.34
N GLU A 378 -39.72 -7.79 38.04
CA GLU A 378 -40.80 -8.13 37.09
C GLU A 378 -40.57 -7.50 35.70
N VAL A 379 -41.02 -8.24 34.69
CA VAL A 379 -41.17 -7.87 33.28
C VAL A 379 -42.47 -7.08 33.12
N LEU A 380 -42.53 -6.07 32.23
CA LEU A 380 -43.71 -5.76 31.37
C LEU A 380 -43.43 -4.59 30.39
N SER A 381 -43.41 -4.94 29.10
CA SER A 381 -44.06 -4.32 27.91
C SER A 381 -44.29 -2.79 27.81
N GLY A 382 -43.82 -2.18 26.71
CA GLY A 382 -44.01 -0.75 26.32
C GLY A 382 -45.43 -0.38 25.84
N PRO A 383 -45.64 0.51 24.82
CA PRO A 383 -44.78 1.51 24.16
C PRO A 383 -45.40 2.94 24.16
N SER A 384 -44.70 3.93 23.58
CA SER A 384 -45.23 4.98 22.66
C SER A 384 -44.81 6.44 22.94
N SER A 385 -44.53 7.11 21.81
CA SER A 385 -44.75 8.54 21.47
C SER A 385 -43.92 9.64 22.12
N LEU A 386 -43.05 10.22 21.30
CA LEU A 386 -42.65 11.64 21.29
C LEU A 386 -43.88 12.56 21.18
N PRO A 387 -43.81 13.80 21.69
CA PRO A 387 -43.50 14.91 20.80
C PRO A 387 -42.59 16.01 21.39
N GLN A 388 -41.63 16.45 20.56
CA GLN A 388 -41.25 17.83 20.21
C GLN A 388 -41.52 18.97 21.21
N GLU A 389 -40.47 19.69 21.66
CA GLU A 389 -40.22 21.12 21.31
C GLU A 389 -39.08 21.78 22.15
N GLU A 390 -38.25 22.53 21.40
CA GLU A 390 -37.60 23.82 21.68
C GLU A 390 -36.67 24.10 22.90
N LYS A 391 -35.52 24.70 22.51
CA LYS A 391 -34.86 25.93 23.03
C LYS A 391 -33.60 25.82 23.91
N CYS A 392 -32.48 26.08 23.22
CA CYS A 392 -31.47 27.11 23.46
C CYS A 392 -30.67 27.20 24.79
N LEU A 393 -29.35 27.34 24.58
CA LEU A 393 -28.32 28.08 25.35
C LEU A 393 -27.63 27.39 26.52
N GLY A 394 -26.29 27.33 26.46
CA GLY A 394 -25.45 27.37 27.67
C GLY A 394 -24.15 26.54 27.65
N ALA A 395 -23.12 27.10 27.03
CA ALA A 395 -21.68 26.85 27.14
C ALA A 395 -21.13 25.98 28.30
N ALA A 396 -20.20 25.07 27.96
CA ALA A 396 -18.90 24.92 28.61
C ALA A 396 -17.90 24.31 27.61
N ALA A 397 -16.76 24.98 27.44
CA ALA A 397 -15.75 24.69 26.43
C ALA A 397 -15.06 23.33 26.67
N ALA A 398 -15.15 22.44 25.67
CA ALA A 398 -14.27 21.28 25.54
C ALA A 398 -12.99 21.70 24.79
N PRO A 399 -11.81 21.19 25.16
CA PRO A 399 -10.60 21.40 24.39
C PRO A 399 -10.76 20.71 23.02
N GLY A 400 -10.62 21.48 21.94
CA GLY A 400 -10.77 21.01 20.57
C GLY A 400 -9.75 19.94 20.16
N PRO A 401 -10.01 19.23 19.05
CA PRO A 401 -9.16 18.15 18.58
C PRO A 401 -7.78 18.68 18.24
N THR A 402 -6.75 18.15 18.90
CA THR A 402 -5.36 18.35 18.48
C THR A 402 -5.09 17.47 17.27
N VAL A 403 -5.19 18.06 16.08
CA VAL A 403 -4.87 17.43 14.79
C VAL A 403 -3.35 17.20 14.70
N CYS A 404 -2.93 16.01 14.25
CA CYS A 404 -1.51 15.67 14.08
C CYS A 404 -0.89 16.44 12.90
N GLY A 405 0.40 16.81 12.95
CA GLY A 405 1.03 17.67 11.94
C GLY A 405 0.90 17.20 10.49
N VAL A 406 0.80 15.89 10.23
CA VAL A 406 0.61 15.34 8.88
C VAL A 406 -0.83 15.52 8.38
N GLU A 407 -1.82 15.41 9.27
CA GLU A 407 -3.23 15.67 8.96
C GLU A 407 -3.45 17.17 8.73
N LEU A 408 -2.76 18.01 9.48
CA LEU A 408 -2.79 19.46 9.33
C LEU A 408 -2.27 19.92 7.97
N ASP A 409 -1.11 19.41 7.53
CA ASP A 409 -0.54 19.71 6.22
C ASP A 409 -1.47 19.28 5.07
N SER A 410 -2.19 18.17 5.26
CA SER A 410 -3.19 17.68 4.29
C SER A 410 -4.39 18.62 4.19
N LEU A 411 -4.90 19.13 5.33
CA LEU A 411 -6.02 20.06 5.36
C LEU A 411 -5.65 21.43 4.78
N ILE A 412 -4.44 21.91 5.09
CA ILE A 412 -3.91 23.15 4.50
C ILE A 412 -3.79 22.99 2.97
N SER A 413 -3.26 21.85 2.51
CA SER A 413 -3.14 21.56 1.08
C SER A 413 -4.50 21.51 0.38
N GLN A 414 -5.52 20.92 1.01
CA GLN A 414 -6.87 20.84 0.44
C GLN A 414 -7.51 22.23 0.21
N VAL A 415 -7.30 23.17 1.13
CA VAL A 415 -7.76 24.56 0.96
C VAL A 415 -6.91 25.29 -0.07
N LYS A 416 -5.59 25.08 -0.05
CA LYS A 416 -4.63 25.73 -0.95
C LYS A 416 -4.75 25.29 -2.41
N ASP A 417 -5.15 24.05 -2.66
CA ASP A 417 -5.42 23.53 -4.01
C ASP A 417 -6.58 24.28 -4.70
N LEU A 418 -7.55 24.77 -3.93
CA LEU A 418 -8.71 25.52 -4.42
C LEU A 418 -8.50 27.04 -4.37
N LEU A 419 -7.70 27.53 -3.43
CA LEU A 419 -7.41 28.94 -3.21
C LEU A 419 -5.88 29.16 -3.12
N PRO A 420 -5.16 29.07 -4.25
CA PRO A 420 -3.69 29.05 -4.27
C PRO A 420 -3.04 30.40 -3.89
N ASP A 421 -3.82 31.49 -3.94
CA ASP A 421 -3.35 32.85 -3.65
C ASP A 421 -3.24 33.14 -2.14
N LEU A 422 -3.68 32.20 -1.28
CA LEU A 422 -3.66 32.35 0.17
C LEU A 422 -2.40 31.74 0.79
N GLY A 423 -1.81 32.45 1.76
CA GLY A 423 -0.67 31.98 2.53
C GLY A 423 -1.04 30.86 3.50
N GLU A 424 -0.11 29.92 3.75
CA GLU A 424 -0.37 28.73 4.58
C GLU A 424 -0.67 29.08 6.04
N GLY A 425 -0.03 30.13 6.58
CA GLY A 425 -0.29 30.65 7.92
C GLY A 425 -1.70 31.25 8.06
N PHE A 426 -2.21 31.89 7.01
CA PHE A 426 -3.60 32.38 6.98
C PHE A 426 -4.61 31.22 6.93
N ILE A 427 -4.35 30.22 6.08
CA ILE A 427 -5.18 29.02 5.97
C ILE A 427 -5.22 28.26 7.30
N LEU A 428 -4.08 28.13 7.97
CA LEU A 428 -3.97 27.49 9.28
C LEU A 428 -4.80 28.22 10.35
N ALA A 429 -4.72 29.55 10.43
CA ALA A 429 -5.53 30.35 11.36
C ALA A 429 -7.04 30.18 11.11
N CYS A 430 -7.44 30.03 9.83
CA CYS A 430 -8.82 29.75 9.46
C CYS A 430 -9.24 28.33 9.86
N LEU A 431 -8.39 27.32 9.63
CA LEU A 431 -8.65 25.93 10.05
C LEU A 431 -8.77 25.82 11.57
N GLU A 432 -7.90 26.49 12.35
CA GLU A 432 -8.02 26.52 13.82
C GLU A 432 -9.36 27.11 14.29
N HIS A 433 -9.87 28.13 13.59
CA HIS A 433 -11.11 28.81 13.97
C HIS A 433 -12.37 28.02 13.57
N TYR A 434 -12.34 27.32 12.44
CA TYR A 434 -13.46 26.54 11.90
C TYR A 434 -13.31 25.04 12.19
N SER A 435 -12.74 24.69 13.36
CA SER A 435 -12.64 23.31 13.87
C SER A 435 -11.96 22.31 12.92
N TYR A 436 -10.98 22.78 12.14
CA TYR A 436 -10.21 22.02 11.15
C TYR A 436 -11.04 21.44 9.99
N GLU A 437 -12.18 22.06 9.68
CA GLU A 437 -13.06 21.67 8.56
C GLU A 437 -12.74 22.51 7.29
N PRO A 438 -12.09 21.94 6.26
CA PRO A 438 -11.61 22.69 5.10
C PRO A 438 -12.77 23.19 4.23
N GLU A 439 -13.87 22.45 4.11
CA GLU A 439 -15.07 22.87 3.38
C GLU A 439 -15.71 24.11 4.03
N GLN A 440 -15.67 24.21 5.36
CA GLN A 440 -16.17 25.39 6.06
C GLN A 440 -15.27 26.59 5.81
N VAL A 441 -13.95 26.41 5.85
CA VAL A 441 -12.99 27.48 5.53
C VAL A 441 -13.21 27.99 4.11
N ILE A 442 -13.27 27.10 3.12
CA ILE A 442 -13.48 27.44 1.71
C ILE A 442 -14.80 28.21 1.52
N ASN A 443 -15.91 27.71 2.08
CA ASN A 443 -17.21 28.36 1.96
C ASN A 443 -17.24 29.75 2.60
N ASN A 444 -16.67 29.92 3.80
CA ASN A 444 -16.65 31.22 4.47
C ASN A 444 -15.76 32.25 3.74
N ILE A 445 -14.68 31.81 3.09
CA ILE A 445 -13.83 32.67 2.26
C ILE A 445 -14.57 33.10 0.99
N LEU A 446 -15.19 32.15 0.27
CA LEU A 446 -15.91 32.43 -0.97
C LEU A 446 -17.15 33.30 -0.76
N GLU A 447 -17.88 33.10 0.34
CA GLU A 447 -19.06 33.89 0.67
C GLU A 447 -18.74 35.24 1.35
N GLY A 448 -17.47 35.52 1.63
CA GLY A 448 -17.05 36.75 2.33
C GLY A 448 -17.56 36.83 3.78
N ARG A 449 -17.80 35.68 4.42
CA ARG A 449 -18.37 35.53 5.77
C ARG A 449 -17.31 35.13 6.81
N LEU A 450 -16.06 35.50 6.58
CA LEU A 450 -14.98 35.28 7.52
C LEU A 450 -15.24 35.98 8.86
N ALA A 451 -14.90 35.32 9.96
CA ALA A 451 -14.96 35.93 11.28
C ALA A 451 -14.15 37.25 11.32
N PRO A 452 -14.57 38.27 12.08
CA PRO A 452 -13.92 39.59 12.09
C PRO A 452 -12.43 39.53 12.40
N THR A 453 -12.02 38.61 13.28
CA THR A 453 -10.62 38.37 13.67
C THR A 453 -9.78 37.85 12.51
N LEU A 454 -10.36 37.00 11.65
CA LEU A 454 -9.70 36.41 10.48
C LEU A 454 -9.71 37.35 9.27
N SER A 455 -10.76 38.18 9.15
CA SER A 455 -10.83 39.16 8.05
C SER A 455 -9.81 40.29 8.19
N GLN A 456 -9.23 40.48 9.38
CA GLN A 456 -8.18 41.47 9.64
C GLN A 456 -6.75 40.91 9.48
N LEU A 457 -6.60 39.59 9.40
CA LEU A 457 -5.32 38.93 9.16
C LEU A 457 -4.86 39.11 7.72
N ASP A 458 -3.55 39.16 7.51
CA ASP A 458 -2.96 39.21 6.17
C ASP A 458 -3.25 37.90 5.43
N ARG A 459 -3.82 38.02 4.23
CA ARG A 459 -4.19 36.88 3.37
C ARG A 459 -2.97 36.18 2.77
N GLY A 460 -1.82 36.85 2.70
CA GLY A 460 -0.54 36.31 2.23
C GLY A 460 0.36 35.75 3.33
N LEU A 461 -0.14 35.52 4.55
CA LEU A 461 0.67 35.08 5.68
C LEU A 461 1.17 33.63 5.49
N ASP A 462 2.48 33.45 5.38
CA ASP A 462 3.10 32.14 5.13
C ASP A 462 3.39 31.31 6.40
N SER A 463 3.55 31.94 7.58
CA SER A 463 3.75 31.21 8.85
C SER A 463 3.20 31.97 10.06
N LEU A 464 2.59 31.25 11.02
CA LEU A 464 2.14 31.83 12.29
C LEU A 464 3.30 32.31 13.21
N GLN A 465 4.55 31.95 12.91
CA GLN A 465 5.72 32.43 13.66
C GLN A 465 5.97 33.94 13.47
N ASP A 466 5.44 34.54 12.40
CA ASP A 466 5.62 35.97 12.08
C ASP A 466 4.69 36.91 12.89
N LEU A 467 3.72 36.37 13.64
CA LEU A 467 2.86 37.16 14.54
C LEU A 467 3.53 37.47 15.90
N GLY A 468 4.57 36.73 16.28
CA GLY A 468 5.30 36.94 17.54
C GLY A 468 6.24 38.15 17.53
N SER A 469 6.60 38.67 16.36
CA SER A 469 7.51 39.81 16.18
C SER A 469 6.79 41.17 16.10
N LEU A 470 5.46 41.20 16.03
CA LEU A 470 4.64 42.42 15.92
C LEU A 470 3.94 42.84 17.23
N SER A 471 4.17 42.11 18.34
CA SER A 471 3.62 42.42 19.68
C SER A 471 4.69 42.92 20.68
N ARG A 472 5.88 43.30 20.17
CA ARG A 472 6.90 44.03 20.91
C ARG A 472 7.39 45.20 20.07
N ASP A 473 6.54 46.22 19.96
CA ASP A 473 6.92 47.63 19.88
C ASP A 473 5.75 48.51 20.33
#